data_AF-A0A9E3NCR5-F1
#
_entry.id   AF-A0A9E3NCR5-F1
#
_cell.length_a   1.000
_cell.length_b   1.000
_cell.length_c   1.000
_cell.angle_alpha   90.00
_cell.angle_beta   90.00
_cell.angle_gamma   90.00
#
_symmetry.space_group_name_H-M   'P 1'
#
loop_
_entity.id
_entity.type
_entity.pdbx_description
1 polymer ?
#
loop_
_entity_poly.entity_id
_entity_poly.type
_entity_poly.pdbx_seq_one_letter_code
_entity_poly.pdbx_strand_id
1 'polypeptide(L)'
;VADGDRSTRLLICEDDADAGYTIQSILSAHGYASDLVTTVRDGIAHARSQPYSAVLLDLTLADSDGMEVMRALSAEKDTRRLPVIIISGMPAQHEIDGEAYVGWLQKPFDPPRLIQLVQRAVRRSGERKAVILHVDDDDDTRELFSAALAGRGALLGAATLSAARSIITNQRPDAIVLDLGLPDGSGRELLEHIRKTHPALSIIVYSAQEVDATTRSLADAVLVKSRRALPRLASTVLEMIDRQATAG
;
A
#
# COMPACT_ATOMS: atom_id res chain seq x y z
N VAL A 1 18.33 -26.08 -0.04
CA VAL A 1 16.93 -26.47 -0.34
C VAL A 1 16.25 -25.21 -0.82
N ALA A 2 15.67 -25.25 -2.02
CA ALA A 2 15.28 -24.08 -2.81
C ALA A 2 14.33 -23.15 -2.04
N ASP A 3 14.75 -21.89 -1.90
CA ASP A 3 13.88 -20.78 -1.53
C ASP A 3 13.02 -20.49 -2.76
N GLY A 4 11.91 -21.23 -2.87
CA GLY A 4 10.97 -21.07 -3.96
C GLY A 4 10.36 -19.69 -3.86
N ASP A 5 10.62 -18.86 -4.87
CA ASP A 5 10.01 -17.55 -5.11
C ASP A 5 8.52 -17.58 -4.77
N ARG A 6 8.16 -17.13 -3.55
CA ARG A 6 6.76 -16.99 -3.15
C ARG A 6 6.25 -15.75 -3.86
N SER A 7 5.89 -15.90 -5.13
CA SER A 7 5.10 -14.92 -5.86
C SER A 7 3.86 -14.62 -5.02
N THR A 8 3.72 -13.38 -4.54
CA THR A 8 2.55 -12.90 -3.82
C THR A 8 1.29 -13.27 -4.60
N ARG A 9 0.44 -14.10 -4.00
CA ARG A 9 -0.70 -14.74 -4.67
C ARG A 9 -2.02 -14.18 -4.16
N LEU A 10 -2.90 -13.79 -5.07
CA LEU A 10 -4.18 -13.13 -4.79
C LEU A 10 -5.34 -14.02 -5.24
N LEU A 11 -6.42 -14.06 -4.47
CA LEU A 11 -7.66 -14.73 -4.86
C LEU A 11 -8.61 -13.71 -5.48
N ILE A 12 -9.16 -14.00 -6.64
CA ILE A 12 -10.17 -13.17 -7.31
C ILE A 12 -11.48 -13.96 -7.30
N CYS A 13 -12.51 -13.40 -6.67
CA CYS A 13 -13.88 -13.89 -6.73
C CYS A 13 -14.69 -12.98 -7.64
N GLU A 14 -14.93 -13.42 -8.87
CA GLU A 14 -15.55 -12.64 -9.95
C GLU A 14 -16.20 -13.60 -10.96
N ASP A 15 -17.49 -13.43 -11.24
CA ASP A 15 -18.23 -14.29 -12.16
C ASP A 15 -18.28 -13.73 -13.60
N ASP A 16 -18.06 -12.43 -13.79
CA ASP A 16 -17.87 -11.83 -15.11
C ASP A 16 -16.46 -12.15 -15.63
N ALA A 17 -16.40 -13.00 -16.67
CA ALA A 17 -15.13 -13.46 -17.23
C ALA A 17 -14.25 -12.32 -17.75
N ASP A 18 -14.83 -11.29 -18.36
CA ASP A 18 -14.07 -10.17 -18.94
C ASP A 18 -13.45 -9.31 -17.83
N ALA A 19 -14.21 -9.03 -16.76
CA ALA A 19 -13.72 -8.36 -15.57
C ALA A 19 -12.61 -9.18 -14.87
N GLY A 20 -12.83 -10.49 -14.70
CA GLY A 20 -11.88 -11.41 -14.08
C GLY A 20 -10.54 -11.44 -14.82
N TYR A 21 -10.56 -11.61 -16.15
CA TYR A 21 -9.35 -11.59 -16.97
C TYR A 21 -8.66 -10.23 -17.00
N THR A 22 -9.43 -9.13 -16.98
CA THR A 22 -8.88 -7.78 -16.90
C THR A 22 -8.10 -7.59 -15.60
N ILE A 23 -8.68 -8.00 -14.46
CA ILE A 23 -8.03 -7.94 -13.15
C ILE A 23 -6.75 -8.80 -13.15
N GLN A 24 -6.83 -10.06 -13.60
CA GLN A 24 -5.66 -10.95 -13.68
C GLN A 24 -4.52 -10.35 -14.51
N SER A 25 -4.84 -9.77 -15.67
CA SER A 25 -3.85 -9.15 -16.56
C SER A 25 -3.13 -7.98 -15.89
N ILE A 26 -3.89 -7.08 -15.23
CA ILE A 26 -3.34 -5.94 -14.49
C ILE A 26 -2.42 -6.43 -13.36
N LEU A 27 -2.84 -7.45 -12.60
CA LEU A 27 -2.07 -8.03 -11.49
C LEU A 27 -0.77 -8.68 -11.97
N SER A 28 -0.84 -9.49 -13.02
CA SER A 28 0.31 -10.17 -13.61
C SER A 28 1.36 -9.20 -14.13
N ALA A 29 0.92 -8.12 -14.80
CA ALA A 29 1.80 -7.03 -15.26
C ALA A 29 2.54 -6.32 -14.10
N HIS A 30 2.06 -6.47 -12.87
CA HIS A 30 2.64 -5.92 -11.64
C HIS A 30 3.33 -6.98 -10.77
N GLY A 31 3.54 -8.20 -11.27
CA GLY A 31 4.29 -9.25 -10.59
C GLY A 31 3.49 -10.05 -9.56
N TYR A 32 2.15 -9.95 -9.56
CA TYR A 32 1.30 -10.74 -8.67
C TYR A 32 0.77 -11.98 -9.39
N ALA A 33 0.85 -13.13 -8.72
CA ALA A 33 0.12 -14.32 -9.12
C ALA A 33 -1.34 -14.22 -8.68
N SER A 34 -2.28 -14.85 -9.40
CA SER A 34 -3.67 -14.87 -8.97
C SER A 34 -4.42 -16.13 -9.41
N ASP A 35 -5.41 -16.51 -8.62
CA ASP A 35 -6.39 -17.55 -8.94
C ASP A 35 -7.77 -16.90 -9.07
N LEU A 36 -8.53 -17.28 -10.09
CA LEU A 36 -9.88 -16.77 -10.37
C LEU A 36 -10.92 -17.86 -10.07
N VAL A 37 -11.92 -17.50 -9.28
CA VAL A 37 -13.10 -18.30 -8.98
C VAL A 37 -14.35 -17.47 -9.20
N THR A 38 -15.46 -18.12 -9.55
CA THR A 38 -16.71 -17.44 -9.97
C THR A 38 -17.85 -17.57 -8.98
N THR A 39 -17.64 -18.27 -7.85
CA THR A 39 -18.68 -18.56 -6.86
C THR A 39 -18.21 -18.27 -5.45
N VAL A 40 -19.14 -17.94 -4.55
CA VAL A 40 -18.90 -17.80 -3.11
C VAL A 40 -18.33 -19.09 -2.54
N ARG A 41 -18.91 -20.24 -2.93
CA ARG A 41 -18.44 -21.55 -2.49
C ARG A 41 -16.96 -21.77 -2.79
N ASP A 42 -16.56 -21.52 -4.04
CA ASP A 42 -15.18 -21.75 -4.46
C ASP A 42 -14.23 -20.73 -3.84
N GLY A 43 -14.68 -19.48 -3.67
CA GLY A 43 -13.93 -18.44 -2.94
C GLY A 43 -13.57 -18.87 -1.52
N ILE A 44 -14.55 -19.37 -0.77
CA ILE A 44 -14.34 -19.85 0.59
C ILE A 44 -13.44 -21.10 0.61
N ALA A 45 -13.67 -22.04 -0.30
CA ALA A 45 -12.88 -23.26 -0.40
C ALA A 45 -11.40 -22.97 -0.72
N HIS A 46 -11.14 -22.10 -1.70
CA HIS A 46 -9.79 -21.70 -2.09
C HIS A 46 -9.07 -21.02 -0.93
N ALA A 47 -9.69 -19.99 -0.33
CA ALA A 47 -9.09 -19.24 0.77
C ALA A 47 -8.74 -20.10 2.00
N ARG A 48 -9.44 -21.23 2.20
CA ARG A 48 -9.13 -22.21 3.25
C ARG A 48 -8.06 -23.23 2.86
N SER A 49 -7.96 -23.56 1.58
CA SER A 49 -7.10 -24.64 1.09
C SER A 49 -5.64 -24.24 0.91
N GLN A 50 -5.37 -22.96 0.67
CA GLN A 50 -4.01 -22.46 0.42
C GLN A 50 -3.85 -21.00 0.84
N PRO A 51 -2.61 -20.56 1.14
CA PRO A 51 -2.38 -19.18 1.56
C PRO A 51 -2.53 -18.20 0.39
N TYR A 52 -3.21 -17.08 0.68
CA TYR A 52 -3.29 -15.91 -0.19
C TYR A 52 -2.88 -14.66 0.57
N SER A 53 -2.38 -13.67 -0.15
CA SER A 53 -1.98 -12.37 0.38
C SER A 53 -3.16 -11.39 0.46
N ALA A 54 -4.18 -11.58 -0.37
CA ALA A 54 -5.44 -10.84 -0.35
C ALA A 54 -6.53 -11.53 -1.19
N VAL A 55 -7.78 -11.09 -1.00
CA VAL A 55 -8.95 -11.44 -1.82
C VAL A 55 -9.47 -10.19 -2.51
N LEU A 56 -9.73 -10.27 -3.81
CA LEU A 56 -10.47 -9.30 -4.61
C LEU A 56 -11.86 -9.88 -4.83
N LEU A 57 -12.90 -9.22 -4.34
CA LEU A 57 -14.24 -9.79 -4.20
C LEU A 57 -15.28 -8.94 -4.91
N ASP A 58 -15.95 -9.50 -5.91
CA ASP A 58 -17.25 -8.97 -6.34
C ASP A 58 -18.35 -9.36 -5.35
N LEU A 59 -19.30 -8.44 -5.16
CA LEU A 59 -20.50 -8.66 -4.35
C LEU A 59 -21.61 -9.37 -5.14
N THR A 60 -21.64 -9.18 -6.46
CA THR A 60 -22.56 -9.92 -7.33
C THR A 60 -21.82 -11.13 -7.89
N LEU A 61 -22.03 -12.31 -7.29
CA LEU A 61 -21.48 -13.58 -7.79
C LEU A 61 -22.59 -14.50 -8.27
N ALA A 62 -22.22 -15.54 -9.01
CA ALA A 62 -23.16 -16.42 -9.71
C ALA A 62 -24.10 -17.20 -8.78
N ASP A 63 -23.68 -17.51 -7.56
CA ASP A 63 -24.41 -18.34 -6.60
C ASP A 63 -25.06 -17.57 -5.45
N SER A 64 -24.44 -16.52 -4.93
CA SER A 64 -24.99 -15.68 -3.85
C SER A 64 -24.26 -14.32 -3.71
N ASP A 65 -24.58 -13.60 -2.64
CA ASP A 65 -23.94 -12.33 -2.28
C ASP A 65 -22.49 -12.56 -1.83
N GLY A 66 -21.54 -11.92 -2.51
CA GLY A 66 -20.11 -12.01 -2.20
C GLY A 66 -19.76 -11.65 -0.75
N MET A 67 -20.57 -10.87 -0.05
CA MET A 67 -20.39 -10.60 1.39
C MET A 67 -20.41 -11.87 2.25
N GLU A 68 -20.98 -12.98 1.77
CA GLU A 68 -20.87 -14.29 2.40
C GLU A 68 -19.43 -14.79 2.48
N VAL A 69 -18.60 -14.52 1.46
CA VAL A 69 -17.16 -14.82 1.50
C VAL A 69 -16.53 -14.09 2.69
N MET A 70 -16.75 -12.78 2.80
CA MET A 70 -16.15 -11.99 3.88
C MET A 70 -16.59 -12.46 5.28
N ARG A 71 -17.88 -12.81 5.44
CA ARG A 71 -18.42 -13.38 6.69
C ARG A 71 -17.77 -14.72 7.03
N ALA A 72 -17.64 -15.62 6.06
CA ALA A 72 -17.00 -16.91 6.25
C ALA A 72 -15.52 -16.78 6.60
N LEU A 73 -14.78 -15.89 5.93
CA LEU A 73 -13.37 -15.64 6.21
C LEU A 73 -13.17 -15.09 7.63
N SER A 74 -14.04 -14.17 8.07
CA SER A 74 -13.97 -13.53 9.38
C SER A 74 -14.26 -14.49 10.55
N ALA A 75 -15.00 -15.57 10.30
CA ALA A 75 -15.35 -16.56 11.31
C ALA A 75 -14.20 -17.51 11.69
N GLU A 76 -13.18 -17.62 10.83
CA GLU A 76 -12.09 -18.60 10.98
C GLU A 76 -10.80 -17.93 11.43
N LYS A 77 -10.10 -18.53 12.40
CA LYS A 77 -8.87 -17.94 12.97
C LYS A 77 -7.78 -17.67 11.93
N ASP A 78 -7.66 -18.54 10.94
CA ASP A 78 -6.58 -18.51 9.96
C ASP A 78 -6.86 -17.55 8.80
N THR A 79 -8.13 -17.26 8.50
CA THR A 79 -8.53 -16.35 7.41
C THR A 79 -9.13 -15.03 7.88
N ARG A 80 -9.43 -14.84 9.18
CA ARG A 80 -10.08 -13.61 9.68
C ARG A 80 -9.27 -12.33 9.46
N ARG A 81 -7.97 -12.47 9.19
CA ARG A 81 -7.05 -11.36 8.87
C ARG A 81 -6.66 -11.31 7.40
N LEU A 82 -7.17 -12.22 6.58
CA LEU A 82 -6.93 -12.24 5.15
C LEU A 82 -7.53 -10.95 4.55
N PRO A 83 -6.71 -10.05 4.00
CA PRO A 83 -7.20 -8.76 3.54
C PRO A 83 -8.16 -8.90 2.35
N VAL A 84 -9.29 -8.19 2.38
CA VAL A 84 -10.34 -8.24 1.33
C VAL A 84 -10.54 -6.85 0.72
N ILE A 85 -10.44 -6.78 -0.60
CA ILE A 85 -10.77 -5.61 -1.43
C ILE A 85 -12.08 -5.92 -2.13
N ILE A 86 -13.06 -5.04 -2.02
CA ILE A 86 -14.34 -5.20 -2.71
C ILE A 86 -14.27 -4.48 -4.06
N ILE A 87 -14.69 -5.16 -5.13
CA ILE A 87 -14.73 -4.62 -6.48
C ILE A 87 -16.14 -4.82 -7.03
N SER A 88 -16.94 -3.75 -7.11
CA SER A 88 -18.36 -3.87 -7.47
C SER A 88 -18.80 -2.81 -8.47
N GLY A 89 -19.78 -3.13 -9.33
CA GLY A 89 -20.45 -2.12 -10.17
C GLY A 89 -21.28 -1.12 -9.37
N MET A 90 -21.65 -1.45 -8.13
CA MET A 90 -22.38 -0.54 -7.25
C MET A 90 -21.45 0.42 -6.51
N PRO A 91 -21.88 1.65 -6.23
CA PRO A 91 -21.14 2.53 -5.32
C PRO A 91 -21.15 1.94 -3.91
N ALA A 92 -20.14 2.26 -3.11
CA ALA A 92 -20.10 1.89 -1.70
C ALA A 92 -21.33 2.47 -0.98
N GLN A 93 -22.19 1.60 -0.45
CA GLN A 93 -23.44 2.03 0.18
C GLN A 93 -23.29 2.28 1.70
N HIS A 94 -22.32 1.64 2.35
CA HIS A 94 -22.06 1.75 3.79
C HIS A 94 -20.56 1.55 4.10
N GLU A 95 -20.12 2.04 5.26
CA GLU A 95 -18.80 1.74 5.81
C GLU A 95 -18.77 0.26 6.22
N ILE A 96 -17.84 -0.50 5.64
CA ILE A 96 -17.72 -1.94 5.91
C ILE A 96 -16.78 -2.10 7.10
N ASP A 97 -17.35 -2.51 8.23
CA ASP A 97 -16.60 -2.82 9.44
C ASP A 97 -16.02 -4.24 9.37
N GLY A 98 -14.70 -4.36 9.54
CA GLY A 98 -14.02 -5.64 9.67
C GLY A 98 -12.51 -5.54 9.59
N GLU A 99 -11.79 -6.30 10.42
CA GLU A 99 -10.30 -6.32 10.41
C GLU A 99 -9.73 -6.69 9.04
N ALA A 100 -10.46 -7.49 8.27
CA ALA A 100 -10.09 -7.93 6.92
C ALA A 100 -10.33 -6.86 5.84
N TYR A 101 -11.26 -5.91 6.03
CA TYR A 101 -11.65 -4.98 4.97
C TYR A 101 -10.52 -3.99 4.65
N VAL A 102 -10.14 -3.91 3.38
CA VAL A 102 -9.07 -3.03 2.88
C VAL A 102 -9.63 -1.83 2.15
N GLY A 103 -10.72 -1.96 1.39
CA GLY A 103 -11.23 -0.85 0.60
C GLY A 103 -12.18 -1.31 -0.49
N TRP A 104 -12.78 -0.32 -1.15
CA TRP A 104 -13.76 -0.52 -2.21
C TRP A 104 -13.25 0.08 -3.52
N LEU A 105 -13.52 -0.62 -4.61
CA LEU A 105 -13.25 -0.17 -5.97
C LEU A 105 -14.50 -0.32 -6.82
N GLN A 106 -15.04 0.80 -7.31
CA GLN A 106 -16.22 0.78 -8.15
C GLN A 106 -15.83 0.46 -9.60
N LYS A 107 -16.55 -0.46 -10.27
CA LYS A 107 -16.42 -0.71 -11.71
C LYS A 107 -17.20 0.37 -12.50
N PRO A 108 -16.67 0.91 -13.61
CA PRO A 108 -15.30 0.72 -14.11
C PRO A 108 -14.27 1.44 -13.24
N PHE A 109 -13.08 0.86 -13.10
CA PHE A 109 -12.02 1.38 -12.26
C PHE A 109 -10.73 1.69 -13.02
N ASP A 110 -9.93 2.59 -12.45
CA ASP A 110 -8.59 2.89 -12.95
C ASP A 110 -7.58 1.83 -12.47
N PRO A 111 -6.79 1.21 -13.36
CA PRO A 111 -5.77 0.22 -12.97
C PRO A 111 -4.79 0.69 -11.89
N PRO A 112 -4.32 1.95 -11.88
CA PRO A 112 -3.49 2.46 -10.78
C PRO A 112 -4.17 2.37 -9.41
N ARG A 113 -5.49 2.57 -9.32
CA ARG A 113 -6.23 2.49 -8.06
C ARG A 113 -6.34 1.05 -7.56
N LEU A 114 -6.58 0.10 -8.46
CA LEU A 114 -6.56 -1.33 -8.14
C LEU A 114 -5.21 -1.74 -7.52
N ILE A 115 -4.11 -1.36 -8.17
CA ILE A 115 -2.77 -1.70 -7.70
C ILE A 115 -2.46 -1.07 -6.33
N GLN A 116 -2.94 0.15 -6.06
CA GLN A 116 -2.80 0.77 -4.74
C GLN A 116 -3.50 -0.04 -3.64
N LEU A 117 -4.74 -0.49 -3.88
CA LEU A 117 -5.49 -1.31 -2.94
C LEU A 117 -4.83 -2.68 -2.72
N VAL A 118 -4.34 -3.31 -3.79
CA VAL A 118 -3.60 -4.58 -3.72
C VAL A 118 -2.32 -4.44 -2.92
N GLN A 119 -1.52 -3.40 -3.18
CA GLN A 119 -0.31 -3.14 -2.41
C GLN A 119 -0.63 -2.91 -0.92
N ARG A 120 -1.73 -2.20 -0.61
CA ARG A 120 -2.23 -2.01 0.75
C ARG A 120 -2.64 -3.33 1.41
N ALA A 121 -3.33 -4.20 0.69
CA ALA A 121 -3.74 -5.51 1.16
C ALA A 121 -2.54 -6.42 1.47
N VAL A 122 -1.60 -6.55 0.53
CA VAL A 122 -0.39 -7.38 0.68
C VAL A 122 0.51 -6.91 1.82
N ARG A 123 0.55 -5.61 2.13
CA ARG A 123 1.25 -5.12 3.33
C ARG A 123 0.58 -5.59 4.62
N ARG A 124 -0.76 -5.55 4.68
CA ARG A 124 -1.55 -5.96 5.84
C ARG A 124 -1.44 -7.45 6.15
N SER A 125 -1.23 -8.32 5.14
CA SER A 125 -1.01 -9.75 5.37
C SER A 125 0.29 -10.07 6.12
N GLY A 126 1.14 -9.06 6.36
CA GLY A 126 2.43 -9.22 7.04
C GLY A 126 3.53 -9.80 6.14
N GLU A 127 3.24 -10.03 4.87
CA GLU A 127 4.19 -10.56 3.90
C GLU A 127 5.16 -9.50 3.36
N ARG A 128 4.83 -8.21 3.52
CA ARG A 128 5.72 -7.10 3.15
C ARG A 128 5.84 -6.06 4.27
N LYS A 129 7.06 -5.86 4.79
CA LYS A 129 7.37 -4.72 5.67
C LYS A 129 7.15 -3.41 4.91
N ALA A 130 6.59 -2.40 5.58
CA ALA A 130 6.44 -1.07 5.01
C ALA A 130 7.81 -0.55 4.53
N VAL A 131 7.91 -0.16 3.26
CA VAL A 131 9.14 0.34 2.64
C VAL A 131 9.09 1.86 2.64
N ILE A 132 9.97 2.49 3.42
CA ILE A 132 10.03 3.95 3.56
C ILE A 132 11.26 4.45 2.82
N LEU A 133 11.08 5.41 1.93
CA LEU A 133 12.19 6.14 1.32
C LEU A 133 12.54 7.34 2.20
N HIS A 134 13.78 7.41 2.67
CA HIS A 134 14.31 8.58 3.35
C HIS A 134 15.31 9.29 2.44
N VAL A 135 14.94 10.51 2.03
CA VAL A 135 15.73 11.39 1.17
C VAL A 135 16.36 12.45 2.04
N ASP A 136 17.64 12.26 2.36
CA ASP A 136 18.42 13.09 3.27
C ASP A 136 19.89 12.87 2.91
N ASP A 137 20.69 13.93 2.79
CA ASP A 137 22.12 13.82 2.47
C ASP A 137 22.99 13.47 3.69
N ASP A 138 22.43 13.53 4.91
CA ASP A 138 23.08 13.16 6.16
C ASP A 138 22.97 11.64 6.43
N ASP A 139 24.09 10.94 6.23
CA ASP A 139 24.22 9.49 6.45
C ASP A 139 23.89 9.08 7.90
N ASP A 140 24.34 9.84 8.90
CA ASP A 140 24.07 9.55 10.32
C ASP A 140 22.55 9.61 10.60
N THR A 141 21.89 10.62 10.03
CA THR A 141 20.43 10.78 10.18
C THR A 141 19.68 9.63 9.49
N ARG A 142 20.15 9.14 8.33
CA ARG A 142 19.57 7.95 7.68
C ARG A 142 19.79 6.68 8.48
N GLU A 143 20.97 6.46 9.05
CA GLU A 143 21.26 5.30 9.90
C GLU A 143 20.40 5.29 11.18
N LEU A 144 20.30 6.43 11.88
CA LEU A 144 19.47 6.54 13.07
C LEU A 144 17.99 6.32 12.76
N PHE A 145 17.51 6.82 11.62
CA PHE A 145 16.13 6.58 11.19
C PHE A 145 15.88 5.11 10.85
N SER A 146 16.83 4.45 10.19
CA SER A 146 16.79 3.00 9.94
C SER A 146 16.67 2.22 11.26
N ALA A 147 17.48 2.57 12.27
CA ALA A 147 17.42 1.97 13.59
C ALA A 147 16.06 2.22 14.29
N ALA A 148 15.47 3.41 14.15
CA ALA A 148 14.16 3.73 14.71
C ALA A 148 13.01 2.95 14.04
N LEU A 149 13.19 2.52 12.79
CA LEU A 149 12.24 1.68 12.05
C LEU A 149 12.48 0.17 12.22
N ALA A 150 13.56 -0.23 12.90
CA ALA A 150 13.96 -1.63 13.01
C ALA A 150 12.81 -2.52 13.49
N GLY A 151 12.51 -3.56 12.71
CA GLY A 151 11.43 -4.51 12.99
C GLY A 151 10.02 -4.05 12.60
N ARG A 152 9.82 -2.77 12.28
CA ARG A 152 8.51 -2.20 11.90
C ARG A 152 8.42 -1.80 10.42
N GLY A 153 9.56 -1.57 9.76
CA GLY A 153 9.64 -1.23 8.34
C GLY A 153 11.01 -1.56 7.75
N ALA A 154 11.14 -1.36 6.44
CA ALA A 154 12.38 -1.35 5.68
C ALA A 154 12.67 0.08 5.23
N LEU A 155 13.95 0.47 5.22
CA LEU A 155 14.38 1.79 4.80
C LEU A 155 15.15 1.72 3.48
N LEU A 156 14.76 2.57 2.52
CA LEU A 156 15.55 2.92 1.35
C LEU A 156 16.15 4.30 1.56
N GLY A 157 17.46 4.44 1.41
CA GLY A 157 18.15 5.73 1.54
C GLY A 157 18.42 6.36 0.19
N ALA A 158 18.22 7.68 0.08
CA ALA A 158 18.69 8.49 -1.05
C ALA A 158 19.36 9.76 -0.53
N ALA A 159 20.60 10.00 -0.94
CA ALA A 159 21.32 11.24 -0.61
C ALA A 159 21.09 12.37 -1.64
N THR A 160 20.36 12.08 -2.73
CA THR A 160 20.18 13.00 -3.86
C THR A 160 18.77 12.86 -4.46
N LEU A 161 18.29 13.92 -5.12
CA LEU A 161 17.04 13.92 -5.88
C LEU A 161 17.05 12.87 -6.98
N SER A 162 18.17 12.72 -7.68
CA SER A 162 18.33 11.72 -8.75
C SER A 162 18.13 10.30 -8.21
N ALA A 163 18.78 9.96 -7.09
CA ALA A 163 18.62 8.66 -6.45
C ALA A 163 17.19 8.44 -5.97
N ALA A 164 16.58 9.45 -5.35
CA ALA A 164 15.20 9.39 -4.89
C ALA A 164 14.22 9.10 -6.04
N ARG A 165 14.35 9.78 -7.18
CA ARG A 165 13.51 9.56 -8.36
C ARG A 165 13.62 8.12 -8.87
N SER A 166 14.85 7.60 -8.99
CA SER A 166 15.08 6.21 -9.41
C SER A 166 14.40 5.21 -8.47
N ILE A 167 14.51 5.43 -7.16
CA ILE A 167 13.88 4.55 -6.16
C ILE A 167 12.35 4.63 -6.23
N ILE A 168 11.77 5.83 -6.36
CA ILE A 168 10.32 6.02 -6.46
C ILE A 168 9.76 5.24 -7.65
N THR A 169 10.42 5.34 -8.81
CA THR A 169 10.00 4.65 -10.03
C THR A 169 10.14 3.12 -9.91
N ASN A 170 11.27 2.63 -9.39
CA ASN A 170 11.63 1.22 -9.48
C ASN A 170 11.19 0.37 -8.28
N GLN A 171 11.14 0.97 -7.08
CA GLN A 171 10.92 0.21 -5.83
C GLN A 171 9.59 0.55 -5.15
N ARG A 172 8.88 1.59 -5.63
CA ARG A 172 7.54 2.01 -5.17
C ARG A 172 7.42 2.00 -3.64
N PRO A 173 8.10 2.93 -2.95
CA PRO A 173 8.01 3.05 -1.50
C PRO A 173 6.58 3.40 -1.06
N ASP A 174 6.24 3.03 0.17
CA ASP A 174 4.93 3.26 0.78
C ASP A 174 4.80 4.67 1.36
N ALA A 175 5.93 5.27 1.75
CA ALA A 175 6.01 6.66 2.17
C ALA A 175 7.39 7.25 1.88
N ILE A 176 7.45 8.57 1.85
CA ILE A 176 8.67 9.35 1.69
C ILE A 176 8.85 10.26 2.91
N VAL A 177 10.04 10.21 3.50
CA VAL A 177 10.56 11.24 4.40
C VAL A 177 11.54 12.06 3.58
N LEU A 178 11.27 13.36 3.45
CA LEU A 178 11.98 14.25 2.53
C LEU A 178 12.63 15.42 3.27
N ASP A 179 13.96 15.50 3.20
CA ASP A 179 14.69 16.74 3.44
C ASP A 179 14.53 17.67 2.23
N LEU A 180 14.38 18.97 2.49
CA LEU A 180 14.30 19.98 1.45
C LEU A 180 15.68 20.46 0.98
N GLY A 181 16.69 20.37 1.85
CA GLY A 181 18.08 20.69 1.54
C GLY A 181 18.78 19.46 0.99
N LEU A 182 19.03 19.43 -0.32
CA LEU A 182 19.73 18.34 -0.98
C LEU A 182 20.86 18.89 -1.88
N PRO A 183 21.94 18.14 -2.09
CA PRO A 183 23.13 18.62 -2.80
C PRO A 183 22.92 18.82 -4.31
N ASP A 184 21.94 18.15 -4.92
CA ASP A 184 21.66 18.19 -6.36
C ASP A 184 20.39 18.96 -6.73
N GLY A 185 19.80 19.71 -5.80
CA GLY A 185 18.67 20.61 -6.05
C GLY A 185 17.73 20.77 -4.87
N SER A 186 16.54 21.33 -5.11
CA SER A 186 15.55 21.55 -4.05
C SER A 186 14.63 20.34 -3.88
N GLY A 187 14.51 19.83 -2.65
CA GLY A 187 13.52 18.80 -2.31
C GLY A 187 12.08 19.24 -2.61
N ARG A 188 11.79 20.55 -2.63
CA ARG A 188 10.47 21.08 -3.01
C ARG A 188 10.09 20.71 -4.44
N GLU A 189 11.03 20.72 -5.37
CA GLU A 189 10.77 20.34 -6.77
C GLU A 189 10.41 18.85 -6.89
N LEU A 190 11.03 18.01 -6.06
CA LEU A 190 10.68 16.59 -5.96
C LEU A 190 9.30 16.42 -5.34
N LEU A 191 8.97 17.14 -4.26
CA LEU A 191 7.64 17.13 -3.65
C LEU A 191 6.54 17.48 -4.67
N GLU A 192 6.71 18.57 -5.41
CA GLU A 192 5.77 19.01 -6.44
C GLU A 192 5.62 17.97 -7.56
N HIS A 193 6.73 17.36 -7.99
CA HIS A 193 6.70 16.32 -9.01
C HIS A 193 5.98 15.06 -8.52
N ILE A 194 6.23 14.62 -7.29
CA ILE A 194 5.56 13.45 -6.71
C ILE A 194 4.07 13.73 -6.56
N ARG A 195 3.66 14.93 -6.13
CA ARG A 195 2.24 15.25 -6.02
C ARG A 195 1.49 15.23 -7.35
N LYS A 196 2.17 15.56 -8.45
CA LYS A 196 1.61 15.45 -9.80
C LYS A 196 1.54 14.02 -10.32
N THR A 197 2.52 13.18 -9.98
CA THR A 197 2.70 11.84 -10.57
C THR A 197 2.18 10.69 -9.69
N HIS A 198 2.21 10.87 -8.38
CA HIS A 198 1.83 9.91 -7.34
C HIS A 198 1.05 10.64 -6.23
N PRO A 199 -0.14 11.21 -6.53
CA PRO A 199 -0.88 12.07 -5.60
C PRO A 199 -1.22 11.38 -4.27
N ALA A 200 -1.38 10.06 -4.27
CA ALA A 200 -1.72 9.26 -3.10
C ALA A 200 -0.51 8.83 -2.24
N LEU A 201 0.73 9.08 -2.66
CA LEU A 201 1.91 8.64 -1.90
C LEU A 201 2.08 9.48 -0.63
N SER A 202 2.23 8.86 0.55
CA SER A 202 2.47 9.60 1.80
C SER A 202 3.82 10.33 1.74
N ILE A 203 3.85 11.63 2.01
CA ILE A 203 5.08 12.43 2.06
C ILE A 203 5.12 13.26 3.34
N ILE A 204 6.18 13.06 4.11
CA ILE A 204 6.52 13.84 5.29
C ILE A 204 7.74 14.68 4.96
N VAL A 205 7.62 15.99 5.14
CA VAL A 205 8.78 16.88 5.06
C VAL A 205 9.47 16.90 6.42
N TYR A 206 10.75 16.56 6.44
CA TYR A 206 11.60 16.56 7.62
C TYR A 206 12.73 17.57 7.42
N SER A 207 12.50 18.81 7.87
CA SER A 207 13.37 19.95 7.54
C SER A 207 13.88 20.64 8.80
N ALA A 208 15.13 21.11 8.77
CA ALA A 208 15.68 21.99 9.79
C ALA A 208 15.21 23.45 9.63
N GLN A 209 14.68 23.80 8.46
CA GLN A 209 14.25 25.16 8.11
C GLN A 209 12.73 25.31 8.24
N GLU A 210 12.26 26.55 8.41
CA GLU A 210 10.85 26.85 8.25
C GLU A 210 10.38 26.53 6.84
N VAL A 211 9.20 25.91 6.78
CA VAL A 211 8.60 25.45 5.54
C VAL A 211 7.47 26.41 5.17
N ASP A 212 7.51 26.93 3.94
CA ASP A 212 6.49 27.84 3.43
C ASP A 212 5.10 27.19 3.32
N ALA A 213 4.08 28.03 3.11
CA ALA A 213 2.69 27.58 3.06
C ALA A 213 2.43 26.60 1.90
N THR A 214 3.11 26.78 0.77
CA THR A 214 2.96 25.95 -0.44
C THR A 214 3.50 24.55 -0.20
N THR A 215 4.70 24.44 0.35
CA THR A 215 5.33 23.16 0.67
C THR A 215 4.55 22.44 1.76
N ARG A 216 4.04 23.19 2.74
CA ARG A 216 3.19 22.64 3.81
C ARG A 216 1.85 22.08 3.30
N SER A 217 1.22 22.72 2.31
CA SER A 217 -0.04 22.22 1.74
C SER A 217 0.14 20.99 0.84
N LEU A 218 1.35 20.82 0.29
CA LEU A 218 1.73 19.65 -0.49
C LEU A 218 2.20 18.49 0.38
N ALA A 219 2.75 18.71 1.58
CA ALA A 219 3.15 17.62 2.46
C ALA A 219 1.96 17.11 3.30
N ASP A 220 1.92 15.81 3.58
CA ASP A 220 0.91 15.26 4.49
C ASP A 220 1.25 15.57 5.97
N ALA A 221 2.54 15.76 6.26
CA ALA A 221 3.01 16.34 7.51
C ALA A 221 4.35 17.06 7.35
N VAL A 222 4.62 18.02 8.24
CA VAL A 222 5.91 18.71 8.33
C VAL A 222 6.46 18.55 9.75
N LEU A 223 7.67 18.03 9.87
CA LEU A 223 8.37 17.80 11.12
C LEU A 223 9.73 18.52 11.12
N VAL A 224 10.09 19.07 12.28
CA VAL A 224 11.37 19.77 12.46
C VAL A 224 12.49 18.75 12.67
N LYS A 225 13.58 18.89 11.91
CA LYS A 225 14.76 18.01 11.97
C LYS A 225 15.45 18.14 13.33
N SER A 226 15.40 17.07 14.11
CA SER A 226 16.05 16.96 15.43
C SER A 226 16.23 15.50 15.80
N ARG A 227 17.39 15.12 16.36
CA ARG A 227 17.65 13.73 16.82
C ARG A 227 16.60 13.21 17.81
N ARG A 228 16.01 14.08 18.63
CA ARG A 228 14.92 13.72 19.57
C ARG A 228 13.58 13.45 18.86
N ALA A 229 13.41 13.95 17.63
CA ALA A 229 12.21 13.77 16.85
C ALA A 229 12.21 12.47 16.03
N LEU A 230 13.34 11.77 15.87
CA LEU A 230 13.43 10.57 15.02
C LEU A 230 12.48 9.42 15.43
N PRO A 231 12.35 9.05 16.73
CA PRO A 231 11.38 8.02 17.12
C PRO A 231 9.93 8.45 16.87
N ARG A 232 9.65 9.75 17.00
CA ARG A 232 8.34 10.34 16.71
C ARG A 232 8.08 10.32 15.21
N LEU A 233 9.05 10.72 14.38
CA LEU A 233 9.00 10.65 12.93
C LEU A 233 8.68 9.23 12.47
N ALA A 234 9.41 8.22 12.96
CA ALA A 234 9.17 6.82 12.60
C ALA A 234 7.74 6.38 12.92
N SER A 235 7.23 6.73 14.10
CA SER A 235 5.86 6.39 14.49
C SER A 235 4.82 7.15 13.65
N THR A 236 5.05 8.44 13.37
CA THR A 236 4.17 9.24 12.50
C THR A 236 4.12 8.69 11.08
N VAL A 237 5.26 8.30 10.50
CA VAL A 237 5.33 7.69 9.16
C VAL A 237 4.49 6.42 9.11
N LEU A 238 4.69 5.52 10.07
CA LEU A 238 3.97 4.25 10.13
C LEU A 238 2.47 4.46 10.34
N GLU A 239 2.08 5.35 11.25
CA GLU A 239 0.66 5.70 11.46
C GLU A 239 0.01 6.33 10.23
N MET A 240 0.77 7.06 9.40
CA MET A 240 0.27 7.63 8.15
C MET A 240 0.09 6.57 7.08
N ILE A 241 1.05 5.64 6.96
CA ILE A 241 0.91 4.45 6.11
C ILE A 241 -0.31 3.64 6.53
N ASP A 242 -0.53 3.47 7.84
CA ASP A 242 -1.68 2.74 8.39
C ASP A 242 -3.02 3.49 8.22
N ARG A 243 -3.02 4.83 8.30
CA ARG A 243 -4.21 5.66 8.05
C ARG A 243 -4.60 5.72 6.58
N GLN A 244 -3.63 5.81 5.68
CA GLN A 244 -3.87 5.54 4.27
C GLN A 244 -4.35 4.10 4.04
N ALA A 245 -4.02 3.20 4.99
CA ALA A 245 -4.53 1.84 5.02
C ALA A 245 -5.93 1.67 5.63
N THR A 246 -6.61 2.73 6.08
CA THR A 246 -8.02 2.71 6.55
C THR A 246 -8.95 3.73 5.88
N ALA A 247 -8.45 4.88 5.40
CA ALA A 247 -9.27 6.01 4.96
C ALA A 247 -9.71 6.00 3.48
N GLY A 248 -9.78 4.84 2.82
CA GLY A 248 -10.24 4.77 1.43
C GLY A 248 -10.44 3.38 0.89
#